data_AF-A0A954FEP6-F1
#
_entry.id   AF-A0A954FEP6-F1
#
_cell.length_a   1.000
_cell.length_b   1.000
_cell.length_c   1.000
_cell.angle_alpha   90.00
_cell.angle_beta   90.00
_cell.angle_gamma   90.00
#
_symmetry.space_group_name_H-M   'P 1'
#
loop_
_entity.id
_entity.type
_entity.pdbx_description
1 polymer ?
#
loop_
_entity_poly.entity_id
_entity_poly.type
_entity_poly.pdbx_seq_one_letter_code
_entity_poly.pdbx_strand_id
1 'polypeptide(L)'
;VLENIMTAPMIVAHWINMQYYASTVDNHHFGSGNKTLHNVVGGFGILSGNGGDLMTGLPWQSLHTGENLQHKPLRLQVVIAAPRNVIEKIISKHQSISDLLSGGWMHLVSLDEQQQFQYTTDGNWKSLNRHNHEMLT
;
A
#
# COMPACT_ATOMS: atom_id res chain seq x y z
N VAL A 1 6.23 20.41 7.38
CA VAL A 1 5.63 19.30 8.15
C VAL A 1 4.91 18.31 7.24
N LEU A 2 3.87 18.71 6.49
CA LEU A 2 3.13 17.80 5.60
C LEU A 2 4.02 17.06 4.60
N GLU A 3 4.96 17.75 3.95
CA GLU A 3 5.93 17.13 3.03
C GLU A 3 6.65 15.95 3.68
N ASN A 4 7.23 16.15 4.88
CA ASN A 4 7.92 15.08 5.61
C ASN A 4 6.99 13.91 5.97
N ILE A 5 5.71 14.16 6.24
CA ILE A 5 4.71 13.11 6.51
C ILE A 5 4.44 12.29 5.24
N MET A 6 4.27 12.96 4.11
CA MET A 6 4.03 12.30 2.83
C MET A 6 5.26 11.55 2.32
N THR A 7 6.47 12.05 2.57
CA THR A 7 7.69 11.42 2.04
C THR A 7 8.27 10.33 2.93
N ALA A 8 7.88 10.26 4.22
CA ALA A 8 8.39 9.25 5.15
C ALA A 8 7.30 8.29 5.65
N PRO A 9 6.46 8.62 6.64
CA PRO A 9 5.51 7.65 7.20
C PRO A 9 4.49 7.15 6.18
N MET A 10 4.04 7.98 5.23
CA MET A 10 3.14 7.51 4.16
C MET A 10 3.80 6.46 3.26
N ILE A 11 5.08 6.65 2.92
CA ILE A 11 5.87 5.71 2.11
C ILE A 11 6.13 4.41 2.89
N VAL A 12 6.48 4.50 4.17
CA VAL A 12 6.67 3.32 5.03
C VAL A 12 5.37 2.52 5.15
N ALA A 13 4.24 3.20 5.41
CA ALA A 13 2.93 2.55 5.47
C ALA A 13 2.58 1.85 4.14
N HIS A 14 2.94 2.48 3.02
CA HIS A 14 2.76 1.89 1.70
C HIS A 14 3.60 0.62 1.51
N TRP A 15 4.88 0.64 1.88
CA TRP A 15 5.75 -0.54 1.77
C TRP A 15 5.23 -1.72 2.59
N ILE A 16 4.79 -1.46 3.82
CA ILE A 16 4.18 -2.50 4.66
C ILE A 16 2.92 -3.03 3.97
N ASN A 17 2.01 -2.15 3.54
CA ASN A 17 0.79 -2.56 2.84
C ASN A 17 1.08 -3.39 1.57
N MET A 18 2.08 -3.00 0.78
CA MET A 18 2.45 -3.71 -0.44
C MET A 18 3.07 -5.07 -0.18
N GLN A 19 3.85 -5.23 0.89
CA GLN A 19 4.34 -6.56 1.28
C GLN A 19 3.20 -7.53 1.56
N TYR A 20 2.17 -7.09 2.31
CA TYR A 20 0.98 -7.91 2.51
C TYR A 20 0.20 -8.13 1.22
N TYR A 21 -0.08 -7.07 0.45
CA TYR A 21 -0.83 -7.16 -0.79
C TYR A 21 -0.19 -8.15 -1.78
N ALA A 22 1.08 -7.94 -2.13
CA ALA A 22 1.76 -8.74 -3.14
C ALA A 22 1.98 -10.18 -2.68
N SER A 23 2.41 -10.37 -1.42
CA SER A 23 2.59 -11.73 -0.86
C SER A 23 1.28 -12.50 -0.77
N THR A 24 0.13 -11.83 -0.65
CA THR A 24 -1.19 -12.46 -0.63
C THR A 24 -1.72 -12.76 -2.04
N VAL A 25 -1.54 -11.85 -3.00
CA VAL A 25 -2.04 -12.03 -4.37
C VAL A 25 -1.23 -13.08 -5.13
N ASP A 26 0.10 -13.09 -4.95
CA ASP A 26 0.99 -14.05 -5.61
C ASP A 26 2.23 -14.31 -4.74
N ASN A 27 2.06 -15.23 -3.78
CA ASN A 27 3.12 -15.60 -2.85
C ASN A 27 4.32 -16.29 -3.55
N HIS A 28 4.10 -16.93 -4.68
CA HIS A 28 5.16 -17.64 -5.39
C HIS A 28 6.22 -16.65 -5.90
N HIS A 29 5.79 -15.52 -6.48
CA HIS A 29 6.71 -14.51 -7.00
C HIS A 29 7.05 -13.41 -5.99
N PHE A 30 6.11 -13.05 -5.12
CA PHE A 30 6.27 -11.89 -4.22
C PHE A 30 6.20 -12.23 -2.73
N GLY A 31 6.21 -13.51 -2.38
CA GLY A 31 6.25 -14.01 -1.00
C GLY A 31 7.59 -14.62 -0.63
N SER A 32 7.59 -15.40 0.45
CA SER A 32 8.73 -16.28 0.83
C SER A 32 8.33 -17.74 1.04
N GLY A 33 7.12 -18.13 0.64
CA GLY A 33 6.67 -19.51 0.73
C GLY A 33 6.49 -19.96 2.18
N ASN A 34 7.00 -21.15 2.50
CA ASN A 34 6.80 -21.77 3.81
C ASN A 34 7.88 -21.37 4.82
N LYS A 35 7.47 -20.69 5.89
CA LYS A 35 8.36 -20.22 6.97
C LYS A 35 9.24 -21.32 7.58
N THR A 36 8.77 -22.58 7.64
CA THR A 36 9.54 -23.68 8.24
C THR A 36 10.74 -24.12 7.41
N LEU A 37 10.79 -23.74 6.14
CA LEU A 37 11.86 -24.08 5.20
C LEU A 37 12.82 -22.91 4.94
N HIS A 38 12.68 -21.80 5.66
CA HIS A 38 13.47 -20.59 5.44
C HIS A 38 14.93 -20.76 5.87
N ASN A 39 15.85 -20.52 4.94
CA ASN A 39 17.27 -20.34 5.19
C ASN A 39 17.64 -18.87 4.93
N VAL A 40 18.01 -18.12 5.97
CA VAL A 40 18.36 -16.69 5.85
C VAL A 40 19.69 -16.56 5.13
N VAL A 41 19.73 -15.74 4.08
CA VAL A 41 20.94 -15.48 3.29
C VAL A 41 21.30 -14.00 3.38
N GLY A 42 22.45 -13.72 3.99
CA GLY A 42 23.09 -12.39 3.99
C GLY A 42 22.28 -11.24 4.59
N GLY A 43 21.13 -11.50 5.22
CA GLY A 43 20.25 -10.50 5.84
C GLY A 43 19.39 -9.69 4.86
N PHE A 44 19.44 -9.98 3.56
CA PHE A 44 18.66 -9.28 2.54
C PHE A 44 17.62 -10.17 1.85
N GLY A 45 17.58 -11.47 2.18
CA GLY A 45 16.55 -12.37 1.70
C GLY A 45 16.66 -13.77 2.31
N ILE A 46 15.84 -14.67 1.76
CA ILE A 46 15.65 -16.03 2.27
C ILE A 46 15.61 -17.00 1.10
N LEU A 47 16.14 -18.21 1.29
CA LEU A 47 15.89 -19.37 0.42
C LEU A 47 14.87 -20.30 1.06
N SER A 48 14.05 -20.97 0.24
CA SER A 48 13.09 -21.97 0.72
C SER A 48 13.61 -23.39 0.46
N GLY A 49 13.98 -24.10 1.52
CA GLY A 49 14.54 -25.45 1.44
C GLY A 49 16.03 -25.47 1.13
N ASN A 50 16.51 -26.51 0.43
CA ASN A 50 17.93 -26.76 0.22
C ASN A 50 18.54 -26.00 -0.98
N GLY A 51 17.81 -25.04 -1.57
CA GLY A 51 18.22 -24.26 -2.74
C GLY A 51 17.06 -23.43 -3.30
N GLY A 52 17.25 -22.80 -4.45
CA GLY A 52 16.23 -22.00 -5.15
C GLY A 52 16.58 -20.52 -5.28
N ASP A 53 15.64 -19.75 -5.81
CA ASP A 53 15.80 -18.30 -5.95
C ASP A 53 15.64 -17.57 -4.62
N LEU A 54 16.25 -16.38 -4.53
CA LEU A 54 16.14 -15.52 -3.36
C LEU A 54 14.73 -14.94 -3.24
N MET A 55 14.14 -15.06 -2.06
CA MET A 55 12.80 -14.56 -1.74
C MET A 55 12.85 -13.42 -0.72
N THR A 56 11.97 -12.42 -0.87
CA THR A 56 11.98 -11.18 -0.07
C THR A 56 10.64 -10.81 0.56
N GLY A 57 9.56 -11.55 0.26
CA GLY A 57 8.20 -11.27 0.75
C GLY A 57 7.81 -12.00 2.03
N LEU A 58 6.52 -11.98 2.37
CA LEU A 58 5.99 -12.64 3.57
C LEU A 58 5.74 -14.13 3.34
N PRO A 59 6.00 -14.98 4.35
CA PRO A 59 5.66 -16.39 4.27
C PRO A 59 4.15 -16.59 4.41
N TRP A 60 3.67 -17.73 3.92
CA TRP A 60 2.25 -18.09 3.95
C TRP A 60 1.68 -18.00 5.37
N GLN A 61 2.39 -18.51 6.38
CA GLN A 61 1.96 -18.46 7.79
C GLN A 61 1.77 -17.05 8.37
N SER A 62 2.31 -16.01 7.73
CA SER A 62 2.07 -14.62 8.13
C SER A 62 0.81 -14.03 7.51
N LEU A 63 0.17 -14.73 6.58
CA LEU A 63 -0.93 -14.24 5.76
C LEU A 63 -2.26 -14.95 6.04
N HIS A 64 -2.26 -16.22 6.48
CA HIS A 64 -3.47 -17.02 6.68
C HIS A 64 -3.39 -17.91 7.93
N THR A 65 -4.55 -18.38 8.42
CA THR A 65 -4.68 -19.29 9.59
C THR A 65 -4.70 -20.78 9.25
N GLY A 66 -4.67 -21.11 7.96
CA GLY A 66 -4.97 -22.43 7.41
C GLY A 66 -6.21 -22.39 6.53
N GLU A 67 -7.24 -21.65 6.95
CA GLU A 67 -8.54 -21.61 6.29
C GLU A 67 -8.82 -20.27 5.59
N ASN A 68 -8.45 -19.16 6.24
CA ASN A 68 -8.76 -17.81 5.76
C ASN A 68 -7.54 -16.90 5.82
N LEU A 69 -7.50 -15.93 4.91
CA LEU A 69 -6.55 -14.82 4.98
C LEU A 69 -6.87 -13.93 6.19
N GLN A 70 -5.82 -13.49 6.88
CA GLN A 70 -5.94 -12.55 8.00
C GLN A 70 -6.28 -11.13 7.53
N HIS A 71 -5.79 -10.76 6.34
CA HIS A 71 -6.06 -9.47 5.72
C HIS A 71 -6.47 -9.65 4.27
N LYS A 72 -7.46 -8.85 3.84
CA LYS A 72 -7.78 -8.74 2.42
C LYS A 72 -6.64 -8.01 1.70
N PRO A 73 -6.24 -8.44 0.50
CA PRO A 73 -5.23 -7.74 -0.29
C PRO A 73 -5.82 -6.44 -0.83
N LEU A 74 -5.72 -5.37 -0.05
CA LEU A 74 -6.18 -4.03 -0.41
C LEU A 74 -4.98 -3.10 -0.54
N ARG A 75 -5.07 -2.14 -1.47
CA ARG A 75 -4.10 -1.06 -1.63
C ARG A 75 -4.35 0.03 -0.59
N LEU A 76 -3.29 0.67 -0.11
CA LEU A 76 -3.35 1.69 0.93
C LEU A 76 -4.24 2.88 0.51
N GLN A 77 -5.18 3.25 1.38
CA GLN A 77 -5.94 4.49 1.30
C GLN A 77 -5.37 5.50 2.28
N VAL A 78 -4.92 6.64 1.78
CA VAL A 78 -4.43 7.76 2.57
C VAL A 78 -5.46 8.87 2.54
N VAL A 79 -5.73 9.46 3.70
CA VAL A 79 -6.61 10.62 3.84
C VAL A 79 -5.82 11.73 4.52
N ILE A 80 -5.70 12.88 3.87
CA ILE A 80 -4.92 14.02 4.34
C ILE A 80 -5.83 15.22 4.51
N ALA A 81 -5.87 15.78 5.72
CA ALA A 81 -6.55 17.04 6.00
C ALA A 81 -5.63 18.23 5.67
N ALA A 82 -5.59 18.59 4.39
CA ALA A 82 -4.84 19.73 3.89
C ALA A 82 -5.46 20.23 2.56
N PRO A 83 -5.21 21.50 2.18
CA PRO A 83 -5.64 22.01 0.88
C PRO A 83 -4.98 21.25 -0.28
N ARG A 84 -5.75 20.96 -1.33
CA ARG A 84 -5.30 20.17 -2.48
C ARG A 84 -4.05 20.75 -3.15
N ASN A 85 -4.00 22.06 -3.30
CA ASN A 85 -2.85 22.75 -3.92
C ASN A 85 -1.54 22.58 -3.13
N VAL A 86 -1.60 22.36 -1.81
CA VAL A 86 -0.40 22.07 -1.00
C VAL A 86 0.06 20.63 -1.21
N ILE A 87 -0.89 19.69 -1.28
CA ILE A 87 -0.61 18.27 -1.55
C ILE A 87 -0.02 18.12 -2.96
N GLU A 88 -0.61 18.76 -3.97
CA GLU A 88 -0.13 18.73 -5.37
C GLU A 88 1.30 19.22 -5.50
N LYS A 89 1.68 20.30 -4.81
CA LYS A 89 3.06 20.81 -4.80
C LYS A 89 4.07 19.79 -4.26
N ILE A 90 3.64 18.94 -3.33
CA ILE A 90 4.48 17.87 -2.79
C ILE A 90 4.56 16.71 -3.78
N ILE A 91 3.43 16.31 -4.37
CA ILE A 91 3.38 15.25 -5.39
C ILE A 91 4.28 15.61 -6.58
N SER A 92 4.22 16.86 -7.07
CA SER A 92 5.03 17.31 -8.22
C SER A 92 6.52 17.39 -7.92
N LYS A 93 6.91 17.52 -6.64
CA LYS A 93 8.31 17.57 -6.21
C LYS A 93 8.92 16.18 -6.03
N HIS A 94 8.10 15.15 -5.77
CA HIS A 94 8.57 13.80 -5.39
C HIS A 94 8.02 12.75 -6.35
N GLN A 95 8.85 12.37 -7.33
CA GLN A 95 8.49 11.38 -8.36
C GLN A 95 8.00 10.06 -7.76
N SER A 96 8.63 9.59 -6.68
CA SER A 96 8.23 8.35 -6.00
C SER A 96 6.77 8.37 -5.51
N ILE A 97 6.25 9.51 -5.08
CA ILE A 97 4.84 9.64 -4.69
C ILE A 97 3.95 9.69 -5.93
N SER A 98 4.38 10.45 -6.95
CA SER A 98 3.66 10.57 -8.22
C SER A 98 3.46 9.21 -8.90
N ASP A 99 4.52 8.38 -8.95
CA ASP A 99 4.48 7.03 -9.54
C ASP A 99 3.52 6.10 -8.81
N LEU A 100 3.47 6.18 -7.48
CA LEU A 100 2.55 5.38 -6.67
C LEU A 100 1.09 5.76 -6.92
N LEU A 101 0.80 7.05 -7.07
CA LEU A 101 -0.57 7.53 -7.29
C LEU A 101 -1.03 7.30 -8.74
N SER A 102 -0.19 7.65 -9.71
CA SER A 102 -0.50 7.48 -11.14
C SER A 102 -0.56 6.00 -11.55
N GLY A 103 0.32 5.16 -10.98
CA GLY A 103 0.26 3.70 -11.13
C GLY A 103 -0.90 3.04 -10.37
N GLY A 104 -1.65 3.81 -9.58
CA GLY A 104 -2.76 3.31 -8.79
C GLY A 104 -2.34 2.40 -7.64
N TRP A 105 -1.08 2.40 -7.23
CA TRP A 105 -0.54 1.59 -6.13
C TRP A 105 -0.94 2.13 -4.75
N MET A 106 -1.47 3.35 -4.69
CA MET A 106 -2.04 3.98 -3.50
C MET A 106 -3.24 4.84 -3.89
N HIS A 107 -4.21 4.94 -2.98
CA HIS A 107 -5.31 5.90 -3.10
C HIS A 107 -5.08 7.09 -2.17
N LEU A 108 -5.36 8.29 -2.65
CA LEU A 108 -5.21 9.53 -1.89
C LEU A 108 -6.51 10.32 -1.89
N VAL A 109 -6.94 10.75 -0.70
CA VAL A 109 -8.08 11.64 -0.50
C VAL A 109 -7.62 12.87 0.27
N SER A 110 -8.01 14.04 -0.20
CA SER A 110 -7.86 15.31 0.48
C SER A 110 -9.15 15.66 1.21
N LEU A 111 -9.03 16.07 2.47
CA LEU A 111 -10.09 16.77 3.21
C LEU A 111 -9.79 18.26 3.16
N ASP A 112 -10.47 18.97 2.26
CA ASP A 112 -10.27 20.39 1.97
C ASP A 112 -11.56 21.13 2.32
N GLU A 113 -11.53 21.98 3.35
CA GLU A 113 -12.71 22.72 3.86
C GLU A 113 -13.96 21.85 4.07
N GLN A 114 -13.79 20.67 4.69
CA GLN A 114 -14.83 19.65 4.95
C GLN A 114 -15.37 18.91 3.71
N GLN A 115 -14.89 19.24 2.52
CA GLN A 115 -15.16 18.49 1.30
C GLN A 115 -14.08 17.43 1.08
N GLN A 116 -14.48 16.31 0.46
CA GLN A 116 -13.59 15.19 0.20
C GLN A 116 -13.30 15.12 -1.29
N PHE A 117 -12.03 15.04 -1.64
CA PHE A 117 -11.59 14.92 -3.03
C PHE A 117 -10.63 13.74 -3.17
N GLN A 118 -10.90 12.85 -4.10
CA GLN A 118 -10.00 11.76 -4.45
C GLN A 118 -9.05 12.20 -5.55
N TYR A 119 -7.76 11.93 -5.37
CA TYR A 119 -6.77 12.07 -6.42
C TYR A 119 -6.85 10.86 -7.36
N THR A 120 -6.99 11.13 -8.66
CA THR A 120 -7.16 10.11 -9.68
C THR A 120 -5.82 9.76 -10.34
N THR A 121 -5.75 8.60 -11.00
CA THR A 121 -4.50 8.10 -11.61
C THR A 121 -4.03 8.97 -12.79
N ASP A 122 -4.94 9.73 -13.41
CA ASP A 122 -4.67 10.75 -14.43
C ASP A 122 -4.22 12.11 -13.85
N GLY A 123 -4.05 12.20 -12.53
CA GLY A 123 -3.46 13.37 -11.85
C GLY A 123 -4.46 14.48 -11.51
N ASN A 124 -5.76 14.19 -11.55
CA ASN A 124 -6.83 15.15 -11.29
C ASN A 124 -7.49 14.92 -9.92
N TRP A 125 -8.28 15.90 -9.46
CA TRP A 125 -9.11 15.75 -8.27
C TRP A 125 -10.58 15.54 -8.64
N LYS A 126 -11.18 14.49 -8.07
CA LYS A 126 -12.60 14.19 -8.21
C LYS A 126 -13.30 14.36 -6.86
N SER A 127 -14.40 15.12 -6.81
CA SER A 127 -15.24 15.23 -5.60
C SER A 127 -15.82 13.86 -5.23
N LEU A 128 -15.67 13.49 -3.96
CA LEU A 128 -16.34 12.34 -3.38
C LEU A 128 -17.65 12.82 -2.75
N ASN A 129 -18.76 12.64 -3.48
CA ASN A 129 -20.08 12.93 -2.94
C ASN A 129 -20.43 11.86 -1.90
N ARG A 130 -20.73 12.28 -0.67
CA ARG A 130 -21.37 11.42 0.34
C ARG A 130 -22.69 10.91 -0.24
N HIS A 131 -22.72 9.67 -0.66
CA HIS A 131 -24.00 8.97 -0.81
C HIS A 131 -24.43 8.63 0.61
N ASN A 132 -25.58 9.18 1.04
CA ASN A 132 -26.21 8.77 2.29
C ASN A 132 -26.39 7.25 2.23
N HIS A 133 -25.73 6.54 3.14
CA HIS A 133 -26.00 5.14 3.37
C HIS A 133 -27.37 5.09 4.05
N GLU A 134 -28.44 4.89 3.27
CA GLU A 134 -29.69 4.43 3.84
C GLU A 134 -29.40 3.10 4.52
N MET A 135 -29.62 3.07 5.83
CA MET A 135 -29.57 1.87 6.66
C MET A 135 -30.42 0.77 6.01
N LEU A 136 -29.79 -0.28 5.51
CA LEU A 136 -30.45 -1.58 5.40
C LEU A 136 -30.39 -2.20 6.80
N THR A 137 -31.48 -1.97 7.55
CA THR A 137 -31.91 -2.76 8.72
C THR A 137 -32.14 -4.21 8.34
#